data_AF-A0A4Q7PQ62-F1
#
_entry.id   AF-A0A4Q7PQ62-F1
#
_cell.length_a   1.000
_cell.length_b   1.000
_cell.length_c   1.000
_cell.angle_alpha   90.00
_cell.angle_beta   90.00
_cell.angle_gamma   90.00
#
_symmetry.space_group_name_H-M   'P 1'
#
loop_
_entity.id
_entity.type
_entity.pdbx_description
1 polymer ?
#
loop_
_entity_poly.entity_id
_entity_poly.type
_entity_poly.pdbx_seq_one_letter_code
_entity_poly.pdbx_strand_id
1 'polypeptide(L)'
;MTDIEKQWENYMELGERLVKEKRLREEFEKEIKAFSFFLSETNKDFYYNSTYLPHYSMQFLHFLECFYKKYKLVKRLFQLSSCYSGVSLIIDRYWQQESKWDDEEEKIVVINKVYSFSDKNTVCDEKLLVECSALCETKRFMYHSKAEIIESEELKELKNLKEFLDFKTSSKNRKSGGIKK
;
A
#
# COMPACT_ATOMS: atom_id res chain seq x y z
N MET A 1 -9.71 15.95 5.71
CA MET A 1 -8.78 14.79 5.65
C MET A 1 -8.97 14.20 4.27
N THR A 2 -7.94 14.16 3.43
CA THR A 2 -8.07 13.60 2.08
C THR A 2 -8.41 12.12 2.17
N ASP A 3 -9.37 11.67 1.38
CA ASP A 3 -9.67 10.25 1.21
C ASP A 3 -8.41 9.53 0.70
N ILE A 4 -7.92 8.57 1.48
CA ILE A 4 -6.67 7.86 1.22
C ILE A 4 -6.73 7.07 -0.09
N GLU A 5 -7.89 6.49 -0.40
CA GLU A 5 -8.07 5.70 -1.62
C GLU A 5 -8.01 6.63 -2.82
N LYS A 6 -8.67 7.79 -2.73
CA LYS A 6 -8.59 8.83 -3.76
C LYS A 6 -7.15 9.31 -3.97
N GLN A 7 -6.36 9.43 -2.90
CA GLN A 7 -4.95 9.78 -3.02
C GLN A 7 -4.14 8.70 -3.74
N TRP A 8 -4.40 7.42 -3.45
CA TRP A 8 -3.76 6.31 -4.14
C TRP A 8 -4.14 6.20 -5.61
N GLU A 9 -5.41 6.44 -5.97
CA GLU A 9 -5.83 6.53 -7.37
C GLU A 9 -5.12 7.67 -8.10
N ASN A 10 -4.97 8.84 -7.46
CA ASN A 10 -4.23 9.94 -8.04
C ASN A 10 -2.75 9.59 -8.28
N TYR A 11 -2.09 8.90 -7.34
CA TYR A 11 -0.73 8.41 -7.56
C TYR A 11 -0.64 7.40 -8.70
N MET A 12 -1.65 6.55 -8.88
CA MET A 12 -1.71 5.64 -10.04
C MET A 12 -1.78 6.38 -11.36
N GLU A 13 -2.67 7.36 -11.46
CA GLU A 13 -2.84 8.14 -12.69
C GLU A 13 -1.53 8.88 -13.05
N LEU A 14 -0.91 9.54 -12.07
CA LEU A 14 0.35 10.25 -12.26
C LEU A 14 1.49 9.30 -12.62
N GLY A 15 1.61 8.15 -11.94
CA GLY A 15 2.62 7.15 -12.24
C GLY A 15 2.45 6.50 -13.61
N GLU A 16 1.21 6.27 -14.04
CA GLU A 16 0.90 5.78 -15.39
C GLU A 16 1.36 6.76 -16.47
N ARG A 17 1.02 8.05 -16.32
CA ARG A 17 1.46 9.12 -17.22
C ARG A 17 2.98 9.19 -17.28
N LEU A 18 3.64 9.17 -16.12
CA LEU A 18 5.11 9.21 -16.02
C LEU A 18 5.78 8.05 -16.76
N VAL A 19 5.23 6.83 -16.68
CA VAL A 19 5.78 5.66 -17.36
C VAL A 19 5.54 5.70 -18.87
N LYS A 20 4.42 6.30 -19.32
CA LYS A 20 4.06 6.39 -20.74
C LYS A 20 4.73 7.57 -21.45
N GLU A 21 4.91 8.70 -20.77
CA GLU A 21 5.35 9.98 -21.34
C GLU A 21 6.78 10.32 -20.90
N LYS A 22 7.77 9.95 -21.72
CA LYS A 22 9.21 10.15 -21.38
C LYS A 22 9.58 11.61 -21.07
N ARG A 23 8.93 12.59 -21.71
CA ARG A 23 9.22 14.03 -21.52
C ARG A 23 8.67 14.59 -20.21
N LEU A 24 7.69 13.92 -19.59
CA LEU A 24 7.01 14.41 -18.38
C LEU A 24 7.99 14.57 -17.21
N ARG A 25 8.99 13.69 -17.10
CA ARG A 25 10.04 13.79 -16.09
C ARG A 25 10.88 15.07 -16.24
N GLU A 26 11.31 15.37 -17.47
CA GLU A 26 12.13 16.55 -17.77
C GLU A 26 11.34 17.84 -17.57
N GLU A 27 10.07 17.85 -18.01
CA GLU A 27 9.16 18.99 -17.86
C GLU A 27 8.86 19.26 -16.39
N PHE A 28 8.50 18.23 -15.60
CA PHE A 28 8.25 18.38 -14.17
C PHE A 28 9.48 18.89 -13.42
N GLU A 29 10.68 18.38 -13.72
CA GLU A 29 11.91 18.85 -13.10
C GLU A 29 12.17 20.34 -13.42
N LYS A 30 11.93 20.74 -14.67
CA LYS A 30 12.06 22.14 -15.12
C LYS A 30 11.07 23.05 -14.40
N GLU A 31 9.80 22.63 -14.28
CA GLU A 31 8.74 23.37 -13.58
C GLU A 31 9.06 23.55 -12.09
N ILE A 32 9.48 22.47 -11.41
CA ILE A 32 9.85 22.53 -10.00
C ILE A 32 11.06 23.44 -9.78
N LYS A 33 12.08 23.39 -10.64
CA LYS A 33 13.23 24.31 -10.56
C LYS A 33 12.78 25.76 -10.73
N ALA A 34 11.97 26.07 -11.74
CA ALA A 34 11.47 27.42 -11.98
C ALA A 34 10.67 27.95 -10.79
N PHE A 35 9.76 27.14 -10.23
CA PHE A 35 9.00 27.50 -9.04
C PHE A 35 9.90 27.72 -7.82
N SER A 36 10.90 26.87 -7.64
CA SER A 36 11.86 26.98 -6.54
C SER A 36 12.74 28.24 -6.63
N PHE A 37 13.13 28.66 -7.84
CA PHE A 37 13.80 29.95 -8.07
C PHE A 37 12.88 31.13 -7.70
N PHE A 38 11.64 31.11 -8.17
CA PHE A 38 10.65 32.15 -7.84
C PHE A 38 10.46 32.31 -6.32
N LEU A 39 10.37 31.20 -5.56
CA LEU A 39 10.29 31.25 -4.10
C LEU A 39 11.51 31.93 -3.48
N SER A 40 12.70 31.64 -4.02
CA SER A 40 13.97 32.19 -3.53
C SER A 40 14.10 33.70 -3.81
N GLU A 41 13.56 34.16 -4.94
CA GLU A 41 13.55 35.58 -5.33
C GLU A 41 12.54 36.39 -4.52
N THR A 42 11.38 35.79 -4.22
CA THR A 42 10.27 36.49 -3.55
C THR A 42 10.42 36.54 -2.03
N ASN A 43 11.02 35.52 -1.41
CA ASN A 43 11.32 35.53 0.01
C ASN A 43 12.50 34.60 0.33
N LYS A 44 13.63 35.21 0.71
CA LYS A 44 14.87 34.49 1.02
C LYS A 44 14.78 33.61 2.27
N ASP A 45 13.76 33.82 3.11
CA ASP A 45 13.55 33.06 4.34
C ASP A 45 12.76 31.75 4.10
N PHE A 46 12.30 31.47 2.87
CA PHE A 46 11.65 30.19 2.58
C PHE A 46 12.65 29.02 2.67
N TYR A 47 12.35 28.09 3.57
CA TYR A 47 13.17 26.91 3.88
C TYR A 47 13.33 25.92 2.70
N TYR A 48 12.40 25.92 1.74
CA TYR A 48 12.39 25.04 0.57
C TYR A 48 12.71 25.79 -0.74
N ASN A 49 13.76 26.60 -0.70
CA ASN A 49 14.31 27.38 -1.83
C ASN A 49 14.98 26.50 -2.91
N SER A 50 15.66 27.14 -3.87
CA SER A 50 16.31 26.57 -5.08
C SER A 50 17.18 25.33 -4.86
N THR A 51 17.59 25.06 -3.61
CA THR A 51 18.46 23.92 -3.26
C THR A 51 17.69 22.68 -2.81
N TYR A 52 16.51 22.83 -2.21
CA TYR A 52 15.80 21.72 -1.54
C TYR A 52 14.69 21.13 -2.39
N LEU A 53 13.83 21.96 -2.98
CA LEU A 53 12.66 21.51 -3.73
C LEU A 53 13.01 20.56 -4.91
N PRO A 54 14.06 20.84 -5.70
CA PRO A 54 14.47 19.96 -6.80
C PRO A 54 14.98 18.58 -6.36
N HIS A 55 15.45 18.42 -5.11
CA HIS A 55 15.87 17.10 -4.64
C HIS A 55 14.67 16.19 -4.37
N TYR A 56 13.59 16.75 -3.84
CA TYR A 56 12.35 16.00 -3.56
C TYR A 56 11.59 15.62 -4.83
N SER A 57 11.71 16.38 -5.92
CA SER A 57 11.02 16.04 -7.18
C SER A 57 11.49 14.70 -7.75
N MET A 58 12.80 14.44 -7.76
CA MET A 58 13.33 13.18 -8.26
C MET A 58 12.91 11.99 -7.41
N GLN A 59 12.89 12.15 -6.08
CA GLN A 59 12.40 11.12 -5.15
C GLN A 59 10.91 10.86 -5.34
N PHE A 60 10.11 11.91 -5.55
CA PHE A 60 8.68 11.80 -5.81
C PHE A 60 8.37 11.09 -7.12
N LEU A 61 9.06 11.45 -8.21
CA LEU A 61 8.89 10.78 -9.50
C LEU A 61 9.28 9.29 -9.41
N HIS A 62 10.38 8.98 -8.73
CA HIS A 62 10.77 7.59 -8.50
C HIS A 62 9.71 6.82 -7.67
N PHE A 63 9.17 7.47 -6.62
CA PHE A 63 8.07 6.90 -5.85
C PHE A 63 6.85 6.60 -6.73
N LEU A 64 6.43 7.52 -7.59
CA LEU A 64 5.29 7.31 -8.50
C LEU A 64 5.50 6.13 -9.44
N GLU A 65 6.71 5.99 -10.01
CA GLU A 65 7.05 4.84 -10.85
C GLU A 65 6.93 3.51 -10.10
N CYS A 66 7.48 3.44 -8.89
CA CYS A 66 7.43 2.23 -8.07
C CYS A 66 6.02 1.94 -7.56
N PHE A 67 5.27 2.98 -7.17
CA PHE A 67 3.87 2.88 -6.78
C PHE A 67 3.04 2.28 -7.93
N TYR A 68 3.15 2.84 -9.14
CA TYR A 68 2.41 2.39 -10.31
C TYR A 68 2.68 0.92 -10.65
N LYS A 69 3.93 0.47 -10.57
CA LYS A 69 4.32 -0.93 -10.84
C LYS A 69 3.65 -1.90 -9.87
N LYS A 70 3.54 -1.54 -8.59
CA LYS A 70 3.13 -2.46 -7.52
C LYS A 70 1.64 -2.44 -7.21
N TYR A 71 1.00 -1.28 -7.33
CA TYR A 71 -0.30 -1.06 -6.71
C TYR A 71 -1.44 -1.90 -7.30
N LYS A 72 -1.32 -2.37 -8.55
CA LYS A 72 -2.29 -3.34 -9.11
C LYS A 72 -2.32 -4.64 -8.31
N LEU A 73 -1.15 -5.15 -7.90
CA LEU A 73 -1.06 -6.32 -7.03
C LEU A 73 -1.56 -6.01 -5.61
N VAL A 74 -1.19 -4.85 -5.07
CA VAL A 74 -1.67 -4.37 -3.75
C VAL A 74 -3.20 -4.39 -3.70
N LYS A 75 -3.88 -3.84 -4.72
CA LYS A 75 -5.35 -3.87 -4.83
C LYS A 75 -5.92 -5.29 -4.77
N ARG A 76 -5.30 -6.24 -5.48
CA ARG A 76 -5.74 -7.65 -5.49
C ARG A 76 -5.55 -8.30 -4.12
N LEU A 77 -4.43 -8.03 -3.45
CA LEU A 77 -4.16 -8.53 -2.09
C LEU A 77 -5.16 -7.94 -1.09
N PHE A 78 -5.49 -6.65 -1.21
CA PHE A 78 -6.51 -5.98 -0.41
C PHE A 78 -7.92 -6.53 -0.64
N GLN A 79 -8.30 -6.76 -1.90
CA GLN A 79 -9.56 -7.43 -2.22
C GLN A 79 -9.62 -8.84 -1.59
N LEU A 80 -8.52 -9.59 -1.64
CA LEU A 80 -8.45 -10.91 -1.01
C LEU A 80 -8.59 -10.83 0.52
N SER A 81 -7.84 -9.96 1.20
CA SER A 81 -7.90 -9.84 2.67
C SER A 81 -9.23 -9.31 3.17
N SER A 82 -9.93 -8.49 2.38
CA SER A 82 -11.25 -7.95 2.74
C SER A 82 -12.33 -9.01 2.97
N CYS A 83 -12.14 -10.22 2.43
CA CYS A 83 -13.06 -11.34 2.59
C CYS A 83 -12.98 -12.02 3.97
N TYR A 84 -12.01 -11.65 4.80
CA TYR A 84 -11.73 -12.29 6.08
C TYR A 84 -11.84 -11.26 7.20
N SER A 85 -12.41 -11.64 8.35
CA SER A 85 -12.45 -10.79 9.54
C SER A 85 -11.22 -10.99 10.41
N GLY A 86 -10.78 -9.94 11.11
CA GLY A 86 -9.68 -9.99 12.06
C GLY A 86 -8.32 -10.03 11.37
N VAL A 87 -8.24 -9.51 10.15
CA VAL A 87 -7.01 -9.50 9.36
C VAL A 87 -6.42 -8.09 9.34
N SER A 88 -5.10 -7.99 9.49
CA SER A 88 -4.33 -6.78 9.23
C SER A 88 -3.26 -7.12 8.21
N LEU A 89 -3.27 -6.41 7.09
CA LEU A 89 -2.36 -6.56 5.97
C LEU A 89 -1.58 -5.27 5.80
N ILE A 90 -0.25 -5.36 5.82
CA ILE A 90 0.69 -4.27 5.59
C ILE A 90 1.57 -4.67 4.40
N ILE A 91 1.64 -3.81 3.39
CA ILE A 91 2.43 -4.03 2.18
C ILE A 91 3.41 -2.88 2.02
N ASP A 92 4.68 -3.22 1.83
CA ASP A 92 5.80 -2.28 1.70
C ASP A 92 5.78 -1.19 2.78
N ARG A 93 5.33 -1.54 4.00
CA ARG A 93 5.20 -0.62 5.15
C ARG A 93 4.60 0.74 4.78
N TYR A 94 3.70 0.76 3.81
CA TYR A 94 3.05 1.96 3.32
C TYR A 94 1.56 1.69 3.18
N TRP A 95 1.16 0.69 2.39
CA TRP A 95 -0.24 0.33 2.23
C TRP A 95 -0.68 -0.55 3.40
N GLN A 96 -1.70 -0.14 4.13
CA GLN A 96 -2.27 -0.92 5.21
C GLN A 96 -3.77 -1.09 5.04
N GLN A 97 -4.25 -2.31 5.29
CA GLN A 97 -5.66 -2.64 5.39
C GLN A 97 -5.92 -3.44 6.66
N GLU A 98 -6.95 -3.05 7.40
CA GLU A 98 -7.49 -3.81 8.53
C GLU A 98 -8.93 -4.20 8.24
N SER A 99 -9.31 -5.42 8.59
CA SER A 99 -10.68 -5.91 8.50
C SER A 99 -11.16 -6.41 9.85
N LYS A 100 -12.41 -6.08 10.18
CA LYS A 100 -13.08 -6.52 11.40
C LYS A 100 -14.52 -6.90 11.12
N TRP A 101 -15.03 -7.87 11.87
CA TRP A 101 -16.45 -8.14 11.90
C TRP A 101 -17.15 -7.02 12.67
N ASP A 102 -18.21 -6.48 12.08
CA ASP A 102 -19.10 -5.53 12.71
C ASP A 102 -20.37 -6.28 13.13
N ASP A 103 -20.61 -6.36 14.45
CA ASP A 103 -21.76 -7.08 15.00
C ASP A 103 -23.08 -6.34 14.76
N GLU A 104 -23.06 -5.01 14.59
CA GLU A 104 -24.27 -4.22 14.35
C GLU A 104 -24.72 -4.33 12.88
N GLU A 105 -23.75 -4.24 11.97
CA GLU A 105 -24.00 -4.27 10.53
C GLU A 105 -23.94 -5.68 9.93
N GLU A 106 -23.67 -6.71 10.76
CA GLU A 106 -23.49 -8.12 10.41
C GLU A 106 -22.60 -8.35 9.17
N LYS A 107 -21.53 -7.55 9.04
CA LYS A 107 -20.64 -7.57 7.87
C LYS A 107 -19.19 -7.31 8.25
N ILE A 108 -18.29 -7.62 7.33
CA ILE A 108 -16.88 -7.23 7.46
C ILE A 108 -16.76 -5.76 7.07
N VAL A 109 -16.20 -4.96 7.97
CA VAL A 109 -15.81 -3.58 7.72
C VAL A 109 -14.31 -3.52 7.51
N VAL A 110 -13.90 -2.78 6.48
CA VAL A 110 -12.51 -2.63 6.05
C VAL A 110 -12.07 -1.19 6.27
N ILE A 111 -10.86 -1.01 6.78
CA ILE A 111 -10.25 0.30 7.01
C ILE A 111 -8.88 0.32 6.35
N ASN A 112 -8.71 1.23 5.38
CA ASN A 112 -7.44 1.46 4.71
C ASN A 112 -6.68 2.61 5.39
N LYS A 113 -5.37 2.46 5.55
CA LYS A 113 -4.47 3.41 6.23
C LYS A 113 -3.14 3.51 5.49
N VAL A 114 -2.42 4.61 5.71
CA VAL A 114 -0.99 4.68 5.39
C VAL A 114 -0.23 4.33 6.65
N TYR A 115 0.67 3.34 6.56
CA TYR A 115 1.58 3.03 7.66
C TYR A 115 2.63 4.15 7.75
N SER A 116 2.56 4.96 8.82
CA SER A 116 3.48 6.06 9.06
C SER A 116 4.76 5.53 9.71
N PHE A 117 5.78 5.19 8.92
CA PHE A 117 7.12 5.01 9.46
C PHE A 117 8.20 5.68 8.62
N SER A 118 9.11 6.35 9.34
CA SER A 118 10.17 7.23 8.87
C SER A 118 11.38 6.53 8.23
N ASP A 119 11.27 5.24 7.92
CA ASP A 119 12.35 4.48 7.30
C ASP A 119 12.10 4.37 5.79
N LYS A 120 12.98 5.04 5.03
CA LYS A 120 13.22 4.91 3.58
C LYS A 120 12.12 4.14 2.83
N ASN A 121 11.18 4.87 2.23
CA ASN A 121 10.14 4.44 1.28
C ASN A 121 10.31 3.01 0.74
N THR A 122 9.84 2.01 1.49
CA THR A 122 9.87 0.58 1.09
C THR A 122 9.05 0.33 -0.17
N VAL A 123 8.14 1.23 -0.54
CA VAL A 123 7.47 1.23 -1.85
C VAL A 123 8.48 1.22 -3.00
N CYS A 124 9.61 1.92 -2.84
CA CYS A 124 10.66 2.02 -3.85
C CYS A 124 11.59 0.80 -3.92
N ASP A 125 11.48 -0.17 -2.99
CA ASP A 125 12.24 -1.42 -3.09
C ASP A 125 11.80 -2.21 -4.34
N GLU A 126 12.73 -2.96 -4.96
CA GLU A 126 12.41 -3.76 -6.16
C GLU A 126 11.44 -4.91 -5.87
N LYS A 127 11.43 -5.41 -4.63
CA LYS A 127 10.57 -6.51 -4.18
C LYS A 127 9.37 -5.97 -3.40
N LEU A 128 8.25 -6.69 -3.48
CA LEU A 128 7.09 -6.49 -2.62
C LEU A 128 7.34 -7.17 -1.28
N LEU A 129 7.19 -6.43 -0.19
CA LEU A 129 7.13 -6.94 1.17
C LEU A 129 5.67 -7.06 1.59
N VAL A 130 5.22 -8.23 1.99
CA VAL A 130 3.86 -8.46 2.51
C VAL A 130 3.95 -8.97 3.94
N GLU A 131 3.25 -8.29 4.85
CA GLU A 131 3.14 -8.63 6.26
C GLU A 131 1.66 -8.74 6.60
N CYS A 132 1.18 -9.97 6.81
CA CYS A 132 -0.21 -10.24 7.14
C CYS A 132 -0.30 -10.84 8.55
N SER A 133 -1.29 -10.38 9.32
CA SER A 133 -1.66 -11.00 10.58
C SER A 133 -3.13 -11.34 10.60
N ALA A 134 -3.47 -12.53 11.06
CA ALA A 134 -4.84 -13.00 11.24
C ALA A 134 -5.07 -13.29 12.72
N LEU A 135 -6.02 -12.59 13.34
CA LEU A 135 -6.49 -12.83 14.69
C LEU A 135 -7.65 -13.82 14.64
N CYS A 136 -7.45 -14.99 15.21
CA CYS A 136 -8.50 -15.99 15.37
C CYS A 136 -8.64 -16.32 16.86
N GLU A 137 -9.82 -16.07 17.41
CA GLU A 137 -10.08 -16.14 18.85
C GLU A 137 -9.09 -15.24 19.62
N THR A 138 -8.16 -15.84 20.37
CA THR A 138 -7.12 -15.14 21.14
C THR A 138 -5.73 -15.29 20.54
N LYS A 139 -5.59 -16.04 19.43
CA LYS A 139 -4.30 -16.32 18.80
C LYS A 139 -4.11 -15.49 17.54
N ARG A 140 -2.93 -14.86 17.44
CA ARG A 140 -2.50 -14.15 16.24
C ARG A 140 -1.56 -15.03 15.43
N PHE A 141 -1.88 -15.21 14.16
CA PHE A 141 -1.04 -15.88 13.18
C PHE A 141 -0.38 -14.84 12.29
N MET A 142 0.87 -15.08 11.92
CA MET A 142 1.66 -14.17 11.08
C MET A 142 2.00 -14.86 9.77
N TYR A 143 1.92 -14.10 8.69
CA TYR A 143 2.43 -14.43 7.37
C TYR A 143 3.34 -13.29 6.92
N HIS A 144 4.49 -13.65 6.38
CA HIS A 144 5.48 -12.71 5.91
C HIS A 144 6.08 -13.25 4.61
N SER A 145 6.15 -12.41 3.59
CA SER A 145 6.76 -12.75 2.31
C SER A 145 7.49 -11.55 1.72
N LYS A 146 8.47 -11.85 0.87
CA LYS A 146 9.16 -10.87 0.03
C LYS A 146 9.29 -11.43 -1.38
N ALA A 147 8.55 -10.86 -2.33
CA ALA A 147 8.37 -11.39 -3.68
C ALA A 147 8.82 -10.38 -4.76
N GLU A 148 9.22 -10.86 -5.92
CA GLU A 148 9.52 -10.00 -7.07
C GLU A 148 8.23 -9.57 -7.78
N ILE A 149 8.23 -8.39 -8.40
CA ILE A 149 7.09 -7.86 -9.16
C ILE A 149 7.12 -8.43 -10.58
N ILE A 150 6.90 -9.74 -10.69
CA ILE A 150 6.75 -10.48 -11.95
C ILE A 150 5.55 -11.41 -11.88
N GLU A 151 4.82 -11.55 -12.99
CA GLU A 151 3.49 -12.19 -13.02
C GLU A 151 3.42 -13.55 -12.30
N SER A 152 4.44 -14.41 -12.47
CA SER A 152 4.49 -15.71 -11.81
C SER A 152 4.59 -15.63 -10.28
N GLU A 153 5.37 -14.68 -9.76
CA GLU A 153 5.50 -14.45 -8.31
C GLU A 153 4.26 -13.72 -7.76
N GLU A 154 3.64 -12.82 -8.53
CA GLU A 154 2.37 -12.17 -8.12
C GLU A 154 1.24 -13.18 -7.91
N LEU A 155 1.09 -14.13 -8.84
CA LEU A 155 0.07 -15.18 -8.75
C LEU A 155 0.33 -16.13 -7.58
N LYS A 156 1.61 -16.47 -7.35
CA LYS A 156 2.04 -17.30 -6.24
C LYS A 156 1.79 -16.61 -4.90
N GLU A 157 2.08 -15.31 -4.79
CA GLU A 157 1.85 -14.52 -3.59
C GLU A 157 0.36 -14.47 -3.22
N LEU A 158 -0.51 -14.21 -4.20
CA LEU A 158 -1.96 -14.24 -4.00
C LEU A 158 -2.45 -15.62 -3.52
N LYS A 159 -1.93 -16.69 -4.13
CA LYS A 159 -2.27 -18.06 -3.74
C LYS A 159 -1.82 -18.37 -2.30
N ASN A 160 -0.57 -18.06 -1.96
CA ASN A 160 0.00 -18.34 -0.64
C ASN A 160 -0.74 -17.57 0.47
N LEU A 161 -1.01 -16.28 0.25
CA LEU A 161 -1.76 -15.47 1.19
C LEU A 161 -3.18 -16.04 1.39
N LYS A 162 -3.85 -16.45 0.32
CA LYS A 162 -5.18 -17.07 0.40
C LYS A 162 -5.14 -18.36 1.21
N GLU A 163 -4.21 -19.27 0.91
CA GLU A 163 -4.06 -20.54 1.64
C GLU A 163 -3.79 -20.31 3.13
N PHE A 164 -2.96 -19.32 3.46
CA PHE A 164 -2.71 -18.91 4.84
C PHE A 164 -4.00 -18.44 5.53
N LEU A 165 -4.75 -17.53 4.90
CA LEU A 165 -5.98 -16.98 5.46
C LEU A 165 -7.04 -18.08 5.62
N ASP A 166 -7.32 -18.85 4.57
CA ASP A 166 -8.25 -19.99 4.61
C ASP A 166 -7.92 -20.94 5.76
N PHE A 167 -6.64 -21.31 5.92
CA PHE A 167 -6.25 -22.22 7.00
C PHE A 167 -6.38 -21.60 8.39
N LYS A 168 -5.98 -20.33 8.58
CA LYS A 168 -5.89 -19.70 9.90
C LYS A 168 -7.18 -19.06 10.39
N THR A 169 -8.09 -18.70 9.50
CA THR A 169 -9.41 -18.14 9.85
C THR A 169 -10.53 -19.20 9.84
N SER A 170 -10.24 -20.43 9.41
CA SER A 170 -11.22 -21.54 9.34
C SER A 170 -11.83 -22.00 10.69
N SER A 171 -11.42 -21.42 11.83
CA SER A 171 -11.90 -21.87 13.15
C SER A 171 -13.29 -21.33 13.53
N LYS A 172 -14.06 -20.77 12.59
CA LYS A 172 -15.50 -20.55 12.75
C LYS A 172 -16.41 -21.65 12.15
N ASN A 173 -15.92 -22.88 11.90
CA ASN A 173 -16.77 -24.01 11.47
C ASN A 173 -16.61 -25.35 12.22
N ARG A 174 -15.91 -25.39 13.37
CA ARG A 174 -15.91 -26.56 14.27
C ARG A 174 -16.49 -26.24 15.65
N LYS A 175 -17.68 -25.65 15.70
CA LYS A 175 -18.57 -25.97 16.82
C LYS A 175 -19.11 -27.37 16.54
N SER A 176 -18.47 -28.36 17.16
CA SER A 176 -19.02 -29.68 17.39
C SER A 176 -20.45 -29.52 17.90
N GLY A 177 -21.42 -29.73 17.02
CA GLY A 177 -22.79 -30.09 17.36
C GLY A 177 -22.77 -31.49 17.97
N GLY A 178 -22.17 -31.62 19.14
CA GLY A 178 -22.40 -32.75 20.02
C GLY A 178 -23.83 -32.61 20.50
N ILE A 179 -24.75 -33.30 19.83
CA ILE A 179 -26.05 -33.60 20.40
C ILE A 179 -25.76 -34.54 21.57
N LYS A 180 -25.73 -33.97 22.78
CA LYS A 180 -25.88 -34.71 24.03
C LYS A 180 -27.37 -34.78 24.35
N LYS A 181 -27.83 -36.02 24.46
CA LYS A 181 -29.15 -36.53 24.89
C LYS A 181 -30.27 -36.40 23.87
#